data_AF-A0A1F3CJS9-F1
#
_entry.id   AF-A0A1F3CJS9-F1
#
_cell.length_a   1.000
_cell.length_b   1.000
_cell.length_c   1.000
_cell.angle_alpha   90.00
_cell.angle_beta   90.00
_cell.angle_gamma   90.00
#
_symmetry.space_group_name_H-M   'P 1'
#
loop_
_entity.id
_entity.type
_entity.pdbx_description
1 polymer ?
#
loop_
_entity_poly.entity_id
_entity_poly.type
_entity_poly.pdbx_seq_one_letter_code
_entity_poly.pdbx_strand_id
1 'polypeptide(L)'
;MKRQEKEILYNKFTNDFGANFEKACFIIKYLSTYPEITSKIRKLNLLNIEDIKESQLEWISLVNQLEHPLEIEFFKTYWVPIQCDGYDYFIDLSSETFSLFEINYFPFKPYNWSINNIFQNISDLLLVTDENKIEIESYLDKIKQQDLKKMLHFVNERNKLGLTGMIEPDETNNESLFKENTESSFHLYNNTLVLKGVSSLSIIFLPLELEMQLNSFESPYCRFELNYLKRKIKQVKGFVYLLQCVGFRTTKSYLIIISTDKDEYVNYCDNILTIKYNDKSFLNQIISKYKSLKKSFK
;
A
#
# COMPACT_ATOMS: atom_id res chain seq x y z
N MET A 1 -1.11 25.06 -15.05
CA MET A 1 -0.87 25.26 -16.50
C MET A 1 -1.88 26.24 -17.12
N LYS A 2 -1.46 27.12 -18.04
CA LYS A 2 -2.34 28.09 -18.71
C LYS A 2 -3.19 27.41 -19.80
N ARG A 3 -4.36 27.98 -20.13
CA ARG A 3 -5.29 27.41 -21.13
C ARG A 3 -4.65 27.13 -22.50
N GLN A 4 -3.82 28.04 -23.01
CA GLN A 4 -3.14 27.87 -24.29
C GLN A 4 -2.22 26.63 -24.32
N GLU A 5 -1.53 26.35 -23.20
CA GLU A 5 -0.66 25.18 -23.07
C GLU A 5 -1.48 23.89 -23.06
N LYS A 6 -2.65 23.90 -22.40
CA LYS A 6 -3.60 22.78 -22.43
C LYS A 6 -4.09 22.48 -23.85
N GLU A 7 -4.44 23.52 -24.61
CA GLU A 7 -4.91 23.39 -25.99
C GLU A 7 -3.85 22.80 -26.91
N ILE A 8 -2.56 23.15 -26.72
CA ILE A 8 -1.45 22.54 -27.47
C ILE A 8 -1.36 21.03 -27.20
N LEU A 9 -1.43 20.63 -25.92
CA LEU A 9 -1.40 19.22 -25.53
C LEU A 9 -2.63 18.46 -26.05
N TYR A 10 -3.80 19.09 -25.99
CA TYR A 10 -5.05 18.51 -26.50
C TYR A 10 -5.04 18.33 -28.03
N ASN A 11 -4.46 19.29 -28.78
CA ASN A 11 -4.29 19.16 -30.22
C ASN A 11 -3.37 17.99 -30.58
N LYS A 12 -2.29 17.79 -29.82
CA LYS A 12 -1.42 16.61 -29.98
C LYS A 12 -2.20 15.32 -29.72
N PHE A 13 -2.93 15.24 -28.61
CA PHE A 13 -3.80 14.11 -28.32
C PHE A 13 -4.82 13.83 -29.43
N THR A 14 -5.44 14.87 -29.98
CA THR A 14 -6.45 14.72 -31.04
C THR A 14 -5.85 14.19 -32.34
N ASN A 15 -4.63 14.58 -32.68
CA ASN A 15 -3.92 14.03 -33.84
C ASN A 15 -3.64 12.54 -33.67
N ASP A 16 -3.28 12.11 -32.46
CA ASP A 16 -2.89 10.72 -32.20
C ASP A 16 -4.11 9.81 -31.96
N PHE A 17 -5.16 10.30 -31.29
CA PHE A 17 -6.27 9.50 -30.76
C PHE A 17 -7.67 10.01 -31.12
N GLY A 18 -7.82 11.08 -31.91
CA GLY A 18 -9.10 11.76 -32.14
C GLY A 18 -10.24 10.84 -32.63
N ALA A 19 -9.95 9.95 -33.58
CA ALA A 19 -10.94 8.99 -34.08
C ALA A 19 -11.40 8.01 -32.99
N ASN A 20 -10.49 7.54 -32.14
CA ASN A 20 -10.81 6.64 -31.03
C ASN A 20 -11.51 7.38 -29.89
N PHE A 21 -11.18 8.65 -29.68
CA PHE A 21 -11.86 9.51 -28.71
C PHE A 21 -13.34 9.71 -29.08
N GLU A 22 -13.65 9.94 -30.36
CA GLU A 22 -15.05 10.02 -30.83
C GLU A 22 -15.82 8.72 -30.56
N LYS A 23 -15.21 7.56 -30.83
CA LYS A 23 -15.78 6.25 -30.49
C LYS A 23 -16.03 6.12 -28.98
N ALA A 24 -15.08 6.53 -28.14
CA ALA A 24 -15.24 6.50 -26.68
C ALA A 24 -16.39 7.40 -26.20
N CYS A 25 -16.59 8.58 -26.80
CA CYS A 25 -17.76 9.42 -26.51
C CYS A 25 -19.08 8.69 -26.82
N PHE A 26 -19.17 7.96 -27.94
CA PHE A 26 -20.34 7.15 -28.25
C PHE A 26 -20.54 6.01 -27.24
N ILE A 27 -19.46 5.37 -26.80
CA ILE A 27 -19.50 4.33 -25.78
C ILE A 27 -20.05 4.89 -24.45
N ILE A 28 -19.58 6.05 -24.01
CA ILE A 28 -20.04 6.71 -22.78
C ILE A 28 -21.52 7.09 -22.89
N LYS A 29 -21.92 7.62 -24.05
CA LYS A 29 -23.34 7.90 -24.35
C LYS A 29 -24.19 6.64 -24.36
N TYR A 30 -23.67 5.51 -24.82
CA TYR A 30 -24.37 4.24 -24.78
C TYR A 30 -24.51 3.74 -23.33
N LEU A 31 -23.43 3.77 -22.54
CA LEU A 31 -23.43 3.42 -21.12
C LEU A 31 -24.45 4.22 -20.30
N SER A 32 -24.65 5.50 -20.61
CA SER A 32 -25.64 6.33 -19.92
C SER A 32 -27.09 5.91 -20.16
N THR A 33 -27.36 5.10 -21.20
CA THR A 33 -28.68 4.50 -21.43
C THR A 33 -28.97 3.28 -20.54
N TYR A 34 -27.96 2.76 -19.82
CA TYR A 34 -28.07 1.59 -18.91
C TYR A 34 -27.68 1.95 -17.46
N PRO A 35 -28.48 2.79 -16.76
CA PRO A 35 -28.19 3.21 -15.40
C PRO A 35 -28.11 2.04 -14.40
N GLU A 36 -28.72 0.89 -14.69
CA GLU A 36 -28.62 -0.32 -13.87
C GLU A 36 -27.22 -0.93 -13.85
N ILE A 37 -26.41 -0.74 -14.89
CA ILE A 37 -25.02 -1.23 -14.94
C ILE A 37 -24.15 -0.27 -14.14
N THR A 38 -24.28 1.03 -14.40
CA THR A 38 -23.46 2.06 -13.77
C THR A 38 -23.72 2.14 -12.27
N SER A 39 -24.98 2.01 -11.83
CA SER A 39 -25.33 1.98 -10.40
C SER A 39 -24.78 0.76 -9.64
N LYS A 40 -24.44 -0.33 -10.34
CA LYS A 40 -23.79 -1.51 -9.75
C LYS A 40 -22.27 -1.39 -9.71
N ILE A 41 -21.70 -0.47 -10.48
CA ILE A 41 -20.27 -0.13 -10.42
C ILE A 41 -20.07 0.88 -9.30
N ARG A 42 -19.14 0.58 -8.39
CA ARG A 42 -18.97 1.30 -7.13
C ARG A 42 -18.61 2.78 -7.37
N LYS A 43 -19.49 3.71 -6.98
CA LYS A 43 -19.25 5.17 -7.12
C LYS A 43 -19.04 5.65 -8.56
N LEU A 44 -19.54 4.92 -9.56
CA LEU A 44 -19.49 5.41 -10.93
C LEU A 44 -20.69 6.32 -11.21
N ASN A 45 -20.43 7.63 -11.21
CA ASN A 45 -21.34 8.65 -11.72
C ASN A 45 -20.82 9.13 -13.07
N LEU A 46 -21.51 8.81 -14.16
CA LEU A 46 -21.03 9.14 -15.50
C LEU A 46 -21.00 10.65 -15.77
N LEU A 47 -19.98 11.10 -16.50
CA LEU A 47 -19.94 12.44 -17.11
C LEU A 47 -21.09 12.62 -18.11
N ASN A 48 -21.62 13.84 -18.18
CA ASN A 48 -22.48 14.22 -19.29
C ASN A 48 -21.65 14.28 -20.58
N ILE A 49 -22.29 13.97 -21.71
CA ILE A 49 -21.63 13.90 -23.02
C ILE A 49 -21.02 15.25 -23.42
N GLU A 50 -21.61 16.36 -22.97
CA GLU A 50 -21.15 17.72 -23.22
C GLU A 50 -19.85 18.05 -22.45
N ASP A 51 -19.60 17.38 -21.33
CA ASP A 51 -18.50 17.67 -20.42
C ASP A 51 -17.23 16.83 -20.73
N ILE A 52 -17.36 15.75 -21.50
CA ILE A 52 -16.26 14.78 -21.75
C ILE A 52 -15.03 15.47 -22.35
N LYS A 53 -15.23 16.39 -23.30
CA LYS A 53 -14.11 17.09 -23.96
C LYS A 53 -13.31 17.93 -22.96
N GLU A 54 -14.01 18.68 -22.11
CA GLU A 54 -13.34 19.51 -21.10
C GLU A 54 -12.64 18.63 -20.06
N SER A 55 -13.29 17.53 -19.64
CA SER A 55 -12.68 16.55 -18.74
C SER A 55 -11.42 15.92 -19.35
N GLN A 56 -11.40 15.62 -20.64
CA GLN A 56 -10.23 15.06 -21.32
C GLN A 56 -9.09 16.07 -21.42
N LEU A 57 -9.40 17.33 -21.73
CA LEU A 57 -8.43 18.42 -21.74
C LEU A 57 -7.80 18.60 -20.36
N GLU A 58 -8.61 18.56 -19.31
CA GLU A 58 -8.14 18.70 -17.93
C GLU A 58 -7.29 17.50 -17.49
N TRP A 59 -7.70 16.28 -17.86
CA TRP A 59 -6.93 15.06 -17.60
C TRP A 59 -5.55 15.07 -18.25
N ILE A 60 -5.48 15.37 -19.55
CA ILE A 60 -4.20 15.48 -20.28
C ILE A 60 -3.31 16.51 -19.58
N SER A 61 -3.91 17.62 -19.15
CA SER A 61 -3.21 18.66 -18.42
C SER A 61 -2.64 18.16 -17.09
N LEU A 62 -3.42 17.42 -16.30
CA LEU A 62 -2.98 16.85 -15.02
C LEU A 62 -1.83 15.87 -15.22
N VAL A 63 -1.96 14.93 -16.17
CA VAL A 63 -0.93 13.91 -16.44
C VAL A 63 0.41 14.54 -16.83
N ASN A 64 0.41 15.65 -17.57
CA ASN A 64 1.64 16.35 -17.98
C ASN A 64 2.28 17.19 -16.84
N GLN A 65 1.62 17.32 -15.69
CA GLN A 65 2.14 18.01 -14.51
C GLN A 65 2.61 17.03 -13.41
N LEU A 66 2.52 15.72 -13.64
CA LEU A 66 2.97 14.71 -12.69
C LEU A 66 4.50 14.71 -12.61
N GLU A 67 5.02 14.72 -11.39
CA GLU A 67 6.47 14.72 -11.12
C GLU A 67 6.95 13.41 -10.50
N HIS A 68 6.06 12.66 -9.86
CA HIS A 68 6.43 11.43 -9.16
C HIS A 68 6.63 10.28 -10.17
N PRO A 69 7.77 9.54 -10.14
CA PRO A 69 8.05 8.47 -11.12
C PRO A 69 6.96 7.41 -11.23
N LEU A 70 6.41 6.96 -10.08
CA LEU A 70 5.29 6.00 -10.07
C LEU A 70 4.05 6.49 -10.82
N GLU A 71 3.80 7.80 -10.83
CA GLU A 71 2.63 8.39 -11.47
C GLU A 71 2.90 8.61 -12.96
N ILE A 72 4.09 9.12 -13.31
CA ILE A 72 4.54 9.31 -14.69
C ILE A 72 4.52 7.99 -15.47
N GLU A 73 5.00 6.91 -14.85
CA GLU A 73 5.05 5.59 -15.48
C GLU A 73 3.65 4.95 -15.60
N PHE A 74 2.75 5.23 -14.66
CA PHE A 74 1.42 4.62 -14.63
C PHE A 74 0.41 5.36 -15.50
N PHE A 75 0.22 6.65 -15.28
CA PHE A 75 -0.85 7.42 -15.91
C PHE A 75 -0.58 7.72 -17.38
N LYS A 76 -1.65 7.70 -18.19
CA LYS A 76 -1.58 7.89 -19.64
C LYS A 76 -2.55 8.96 -20.12
N THR A 77 -2.08 9.81 -21.01
CA THR A 77 -2.88 10.87 -21.64
C THR A 77 -3.97 10.33 -22.56
N TYR A 78 -3.84 9.09 -23.01
CA TYR A 78 -4.82 8.42 -23.87
C TYR A 78 -5.94 7.71 -23.09
N TRP A 79 -6.01 7.86 -21.77
CA TRP A 79 -7.13 7.40 -20.97
C TRP A 79 -8.21 8.47 -20.92
N VAL A 80 -9.45 8.09 -21.20
CA VAL A 80 -10.61 9.01 -21.19
C VAL A 80 -11.35 8.87 -19.87
N PRO A 81 -11.36 9.91 -19.01
CA PRO A 81 -12.15 9.90 -17.79
C PRO A 81 -13.63 9.79 -18.14
N ILE A 82 -14.35 8.97 -17.38
CA ILE A 82 -15.80 8.80 -17.58
C ILE A 82 -16.63 9.23 -16.37
N GLN A 83 -15.98 9.59 -15.26
CA GLN A 83 -16.62 9.88 -13.99
C GLN A 83 -16.73 11.39 -13.75
N CYS A 84 -17.86 11.87 -13.25
CA CYS A 84 -18.11 13.32 -13.09
C CYS A 84 -17.49 13.92 -11.82
N ASP A 85 -17.31 13.12 -10.78
CA ASP A 85 -16.86 13.54 -9.44
C ASP A 85 -15.45 13.03 -9.09
N GLY A 86 -14.71 12.52 -10.07
CA GLY A 86 -13.38 11.97 -9.85
C GLY A 86 -12.71 11.46 -11.12
N TYR A 87 -11.50 10.92 -10.93
CA TYR A 87 -10.68 10.31 -11.97
C TYR A 87 -10.39 8.85 -11.62
N ASP A 88 -11.40 8.11 -11.17
CA ASP A 88 -11.22 6.71 -10.78
C ASP A 88 -11.50 5.76 -11.95
N TYR A 89 -12.29 6.18 -12.95
CA TYR A 89 -12.74 5.33 -14.05
C TYR A 89 -12.40 5.89 -15.44
N PHE A 90 -11.89 5.03 -16.31
CA PHE A 90 -11.42 5.41 -17.64
C PHE A 90 -11.73 4.39 -18.72
N ILE A 91 -11.79 4.88 -19.96
CA ILE A 91 -11.70 4.06 -21.18
C ILE A 91 -10.30 4.21 -21.77
N ASP A 92 -9.65 3.10 -22.12
CA ASP A 92 -8.36 3.10 -22.80
C ASP A 92 -8.51 3.27 -24.32
N LEU A 93 -7.82 4.26 -24.91
CA LEU A 93 -7.81 4.49 -26.37
C LEU A 93 -6.62 3.84 -27.10
N SER A 94 -5.70 3.17 -26.38
CA SER A 94 -4.49 2.58 -26.96
C SER A 94 -4.76 1.36 -27.84
N SER A 95 -5.95 0.77 -27.76
CA SER A 95 -6.40 -0.36 -28.58
C SER A 95 -7.84 -0.14 -29.07
N GLU A 96 -8.25 -0.94 -30.06
CA GLU A 96 -9.64 -0.98 -30.54
C GLU A 96 -10.58 -1.76 -29.59
N THR A 97 -10.09 -2.26 -28.45
CA THR A 97 -10.94 -2.99 -27.49
C THR A 97 -11.70 -2.04 -26.56
N PHE A 98 -11.25 -0.79 -26.40
CA PHE A 98 -11.87 0.21 -25.53
C PHE A 98 -12.15 -0.31 -24.13
N SER A 99 -11.12 -0.86 -23.47
CA SER A 99 -11.27 -1.43 -22.13
C SER A 99 -11.74 -0.37 -21.15
N LEU A 100 -12.77 -0.69 -20.37
CA LEU A 100 -13.25 0.11 -19.26
C LEU A 100 -12.60 -0.38 -17.96
N PHE A 101 -11.99 0.50 -17.19
CA PHE A 101 -11.30 0.12 -15.96
C PHE A 101 -11.40 1.16 -14.86
N GLU A 102 -11.19 0.69 -13.63
CA GLU A 102 -10.98 1.49 -12.42
C GLU A 102 -9.47 1.54 -12.11
N ILE A 103 -8.98 2.70 -11.66
CA ILE A 103 -7.65 2.82 -11.06
C ILE A 103 -7.73 2.65 -9.54
N ASN A 104 -6.73 2.00 -8.97
CA ASN A 104 -6.62 1.85 -7.52
C ASN A 104 -5.19 2.14 -7.07
N TYR A 105 -5.05 2.85 -5.95
CA TYR A 105 -3.77 3.06 -5.28
C TYR A 105 -3.62 2.11 -4.09
N PHE A 106 -2.45 1.49 -3.97
CA PHE A 106 -2.07 0.75 -2.77
C PHE A 106 -1.32 1.69 -1.80
N PRO A 107 -1.97 2.16 -0.71
CA PRO A 107 -1.39 3.15 0.20
C PRO A 107 -0.39 2.52 1.19
N PHE A 108 0.33 1.50 0.77
CA PHE A 108 1.31 0.79 1.60
C PHE A 108 2.50 0.34 0.76
N LYS A 109 3.72 0.44 1.31
CA LYS A 109 4.97 0.12 0.60
C LYS A 109 5.03 -1.34 0.12
N PRO A 110 5.54 -1.64 -1.09
CA PRO A 110 5.89 -0.67 -2.13
C PRO A 110 4.61 -0.02 -2.64
N TYR A 111 4.57 1.31 -2.61
CA TYR A 111 3.41 2.05 -3.11
C TYR A 111 3.26 1.76 -4.59
N ASN A 112 2.04 1.49 -5.04
CA ASN A 112 1.82 1.24 -6.45
C ASN A 112 0.40 1.59 -6.86
N TRP A 113 0.27 1.98 -8.12
CA TRP A 113 -1.00 2.10 -8.80
C TRP A 113 -1.35 0.79 -9.49
N SER A 114 -2.63 0.54 -9.70
CA SER A 114 -3.10 -0.67 -10.37
C SER A 114 -4.36 -0.40 -11.18
N ILE A 115 -4.49 -1.18 -12.25
CA ILE A 115 -5.66 -1.18 -13.12
C ILE A 115 -6.54 -2.38 -12.77
N ASN A 116 -7.81 -2.10 -12.55
CA ASN A 116 -8.87 -3.08 -12.43
C ASN A 116 -9.80 -2.99 -13.65
N ASN A 117 -9.69 -3.95 -14.57
CA ASN A 117 -10.52 -4.00 -15.76
C ASN A 117 -11.95 -4.43 -15.42
N ILE A 118 -12.91 -3.54 -15.68
CA ILE A 118 -14.33 -3.80 -15.56
C ILE A 118 -14.83 -4.49 -16.82
N PHE A 119 -14.46 -3.97 -18.00
CA PHE A 119 -14.66 -4.65 -19.28
C PHE A 119 -13.34 -4.64 -20.03
N GLN A 120 -12.85 -5.82 -20.43
CA GLN A 120 -11.61 -5.90 -21.21
C GLN A 120 -11.85 -5.47 -22.66
N ASN A 121 -13.06 -5.73 -23.16
CA ASN A 121 -13.53 -5.29 -24.45
C ASN A 121 -14.91 -4.66 -24.29
N ILE A 122 -15.16 -3.54 -24.95
CA ILE A 122 -16.51 -2.94 -24.92
C ILE A 122 -17.58 -3.85 -25.52
N SER A 123 -17.21 -4.83 -26.34
CA SER A 123 -18.12 -5.87 -26.81
C SER A 123 -18.66 -6.73 -25.65
N ASP A 124 -17.90 -6.88 -24.56
CA ASP A 124 -18.36 -7.57 -23.35
C ASP A 124 -19.56 -6.84 -22.73
N LEU A 125 -19.59 -5.50 -22.82
CA LEU A 125 -20.71 -4.69 -22.35
C LEU A 125 -21.98 -5.01 -23.15
N LEU A 126 -21.87 -5.12 -24.48
CA LEU A 126 -23.01 -5.38 -25.37
C LEU A 126 -23.63 -6.77 -25.10
N LEU A 127 -22.79 -7.79 -24.90
CA LEU A 127 -23.25 -9.14 -24.58
C LEU A 127 -24.00 -9.17 -23.23
N VAL A 128 -23.43 -8.48 -22.25
CA VAL A 128 -23.99 -8.39 -20.90
C VAL A 128 -25.29 -7.55 -20.86
N THR A 129 -25.52 -6.64 -21.81
CA THR A 129 -26.79 -5.89 -21.94
C THR A 129 -27.89 -6.67 -22.68
N ASP A 130 -27.53 -7.56 -23.60
CA ASP A 130 -28.50 -8.37 -24.36
C ASP A 130 -29.01 -9.57 -23.54
N GLU A 131 -28.22 -10.04 -22.56
CA GLU A 131 -28.56 -11.13 -21.66
C GLU A 131 -29.22 -10.61 -20.35
N ASN A 132 -30.17 -11.35 -19.78
CA ASN A 132 -31.02 -10.90 -18.66
C ASN A 132 -30.24 -10.25 -17.48
N LYS A 133 -30.85 -9.32 -16.72
CA LYS A 133 -30.26 -8.59 -15.56
C LYS A 133 -29.48 -9.44 -14.53
N ILE A 134 -29.79 -10.74 -14.43
CA ILE A 134 -29.13 -11.71 -13.54
C ILE A 134 -27.65 -11.93 -13.94
N GLU A 135 -27.30 -11.72 -15.21
CA GLU A 135 -25.96 -12.01 -15.73
C GLU A 135 -24.96 -10.88 -15.46
N ILE A 136 -25.42 -9.62 -15.42
CA ILE A 136 -24.61 -8.45 -15.02
C ILE A 136 -24.02 -8.62 -13.61
N GLU A 137 -24.83 -9.07 -12.64
CA GLU A 137 -24.36 -9.24 -11.26
C GLU A 137 -23.30 -10.33 -11.15
N SER A 138 -23.55 -11.46 -11.82
CA SER A 138 -22.59 -12.56 -11.89
C SER A 138 -21.26 -12.12 -12.53
N TYR A 139 -21.33 -11.30 -13.59
CA TYR A 139 -20.16 -10.75 -14.26
C TYR A 139 -19.35 -9.83 -13.33
N LEU A 140 -20.01 -8.84 -12.70
CA LEU A 140 -19.35 -7.92 -11.78
C LEU A 140 -18.77 -8.64 -10.55
N ASP A 141 -19.42 -9.69 -10.05
CA ASP A 141 -18.90 -10.48 -8.94
C ASP A 141 -17.68 -11.31 -9.34
N LYS A 142 -17.61 -11.82 -10.58
CA LYS A 142 -16.39 -12.45 -11.12
C LYS A 142 -15.23 -11.47 -11.13
N ILE A 143 -15.46 -10.20 -11.52
CA ILE A 143 -14.43 -9.16 -11.52
C ILE A 143 -13.94 -8.88 -10.09
N LYS A 144 -14.84 -8.62 -9.16
CA LYS A 144 -14.49 -8.42 -7.74
C LYS A 144 -13.65 -9.57 -7.18
N GLN A 145 -13.96 -10.81 -7.55
CA GLN A 145 -13.17 -11.99 -7.14
C GLN A 145 -11.77 -12.00 -7.77
N GLN A 146 -11.62 -11.59 -9.03
CA GLN A 146 -10.31 -11.44 -9.67
C GLN A 146 -9.48 -10.35 -8.98
N ASP A 147 -10.10 -9.24 -8.59
CA ASP A 147 -9.41 -8.15 -7.88
C ASP A 147 -8.96 -8.55 -6.51
N LEU A 148 -9.82 -9.27 -5.79
CA LEU A 148 -9.46 -9.84 -4.50
C LEU A 148 -8.25 -10.77 -4.64
N LYS A 149 -8.19 -11.60 -5.70
CA LYS A 149 -7.04 -12.47 -5.98
C LYS A 149 -5.77 -11.67 -6.28
N LYS A 150 -5.85 -10.61 -7.08
CA LYS A 150 -4.71 -9.72 -7.38
C LYS A 150 -4.20 -9.01 -6.13
N MET A 151 -5.11 -8.47 -5.32
CA MET A 151 -4.78 -7.81 -4.06
C MET A 151 -4.11 -8.79 -3.08
N LEU A 152 -4.67 -9.99 -2.92
CA LEU A 152 -4.07 -11.03 -2.07
C LEU A 152 -2.69 -11.44 -2.57
N HIS A 153 -2.50 -11.59 -3.88
CA HIS A 153 -1.20 -11.86 -4.47
C HIS A 153 -0.19 -10.76 -4.14
N PHE A 154 -0.57 -9.49 -4.31
CA PHE A 154 0.28 -8.34 -3.98
C PHE A 154 0.64 -8.30 -2.49
N VAL A 155 -0.34 -8.47 -1.60
CA VAL A 155 -0.11 -8.53 -0.15
C VAL A 155 0.84 -9.67 0.23
N ASN A 156 0.72 -10.83 -0.43
CA ASN A 156 1.61 -11.96 -0.18
C ASN A 156 3.05 -11.69 -0.62
N GLU A 157 3.25 -11.15 -1.82
CA GLU A 157 4.60 -10.78 -2.29
C GLU A 157 5.20 -9.66 -1.44
N ARG A 158 4.41 -8.65 -1.07
CA ARG A 158 4.81 -7.60 -0.14
C ARG A 158 5.27 -8.18 1.20
N ASN A 159 4.48 -9.07 1.81
CA ASN A 159 4.83 -9.71 3.07
C ASN A 159 6.12 -10.53 2.94
N LYS A 160 6.29 -11.26 1.84
CA LYS A 160 7.50 -12.03 1.56
C LYS A 160 8.73 -11.14 1.51
N LEU A 161 8.69 -10.01 0.80
CA LEU A 161 9.78 -9.04 0.70
C LEU A 161 10.04 -8.34 2.05
N GLY A 162 8.99 -7.90 2.73
CA GLY A 162 9.11 -7.17 3.99
C GLY A 162 9.64 -8.03 5.12
N LEU A 163 9.19 -9.29 5.26
CA LEU A 163 9.69 -10.21 6.28
C LEU A 163 11.18 -10.56 6.07
N THR A 164 11.69 -10.47 4.83
CA THR A 164 13.11 -10.65 4.53
C THR A 164 13.93 -9.35 4.63
N GLY A 165 13.33 -8.23 5.04
CA GLY A 165 14.02 -6.94 5.20
C GLY A 165 14.24 -6.16 3.89
N MET A 166 13.59 -6.55 2.78
CA MET A 166 13.74 -5.85 1.49
C MET A 166 12.85 -4.60 1.38
N ILE A 167 11.88 -4.44 2.27
CA ILE A 167 11.04 -3.23 2.36
C ILE A 167 11.54 -2.40 3.53
N GLU A 168 11.76 -1.11 3.30
CA GLU A 168 12.06 -0.16 4.37
C GLU A 168 10.86 -0.02 5.30
N PRO A 169 11.02 -0.26 6.61
CA PRO A 169 9.99 0.03 7.60
C PRO A 169 9.52 1.48 7.51
N ASP A 170 8.29 1.74 7.95
CA ASP A 170 7.80 3.10 8.04
C ASP A 170 8.52 3.87 9.15
N GLU A 171 8.65 5.18 8.97
CA GLU A 171 9.27 6.04 9.97
C GLU A 171 8.50 5.96 11.29
N THR A 172 9.21 5.66 12.38
CA THR A 172 8.61 5.55 13.70
C THR A 172 8.64 6.89 14.40
N ASN A 173 7.47 7.44 14.74
CA ASN A 173 7.40 8.59 15.64
C ASN A 173 7.68 8.16 17.10
N ASN A 174 8.06 9.12 17.95
CA ASN A 174 8.36 8.85 19.36
C ASN A 174 7.19 8.20 20.11
N GLU A 175 5.96 8.62 19.80
CA GLU A 175 4.74 8.11 20.42
C GLU A 175 4.50 6.63 20.15
N SER A 176 5.08 6.08 19.08
CA SER A 176 5.01 4.65 18.77
C SER A 176 5.95 3.80 19.62
N LEU A 177 6.98 4.39 20.22
CA LEU A 177 8.03 3.67 20.96
C LEU A 177 7.76 3.59 22.46
N PHE A 178 7.06 4.59 23.00
CA PHE A 178 6.72 4.68 24.41
C PHE A 178 5.24 4.42 24.61
N LYS A 179 4.90 3.74 25.70
CA LYS A 179 3.49 3.52 26.02
C LYS A 179 2.90 4.77 26.66
N GLU A 180 1.78 5.24 26.10
CA GLU A 180 1.03 6.38 26.59
C GLU A 180 0.72 6.22 28.09
N ASN A 181 0.87 7.32 28.84
CA ASN A 181 0.58 7.38 30.29
C ASN A 181 1.38 6.40 31.17
N THR A 182 2.50 5.87 30.69
CA THR A 182 3.45 5.11 31.53
C THR A 182 4.79 5.79 31.60
N GLU A 183 5.36 5.89 32.80
CA GLU A 183 6.73 6.34 32.96
C GLU A 183 7.69 5.34 32.33
N SER A 184 8.38 5.77 31.27
CA SER A 184 9.44 4.96 30.66
C SER A 184 10.74 5.07 31.45
N SER A 185 11.47 3.98 31.64
CA SER A 185 12.75 3.99 32.35
C SER A 185 13.71 2.94 31.79
N PHE A 186 14.99 3.05 32.15
CA PHE A 186 15.97 2.03 31.80
C PHE A 186 16.90 1.71 32.97
N HIS A 187 17.37 0.47 33.00
CA HIS A 187 18.40 0.00 33.94
C HIS A 187 19.41 -0.85 33.17
N LEU A 188 20.70 -0.61 33.42
CA LEU A 188 21.80 -1.42 32.91
C LEU A 188 22.47 -2.10 34.08
N TYR A 189 22.48 -3.43 34.10
CA TYR A 189 23.19 -4.23 35.10
C TYR A 189 23.99 -5.31 34.38
N ASN A 190 25.30 -5.38 34.66
CA ASN A 190 26.26 -6.21 33.95
C ASN A 190 26.21 -5.97 32.42
N ASN A 191 25.69 -6.96 31.68
CA ASN A 191 25.56 -6.98 30.22
C ASN A 191 24.08 -7.08 29.82
N THR A 192 23.17 -6.62 30.68
CA THR A 192 21.73 -6.68 30.46
C THR A 192 21.12 -5.28 30.63
N LEU A 193 20.55 -4.78 29.54
CA LEU A 193 19.78 -3.55 29.48
C LEU A 193 18.29 -3.90 29.56
N VAL A 194 17.59 -3.26 30.50
CA VAL A 194 16.13 -3.39 30.65
C VAL A 194 15.51 -2.03 30.41
N LEU A 195 14.61 -1.94 29.43
CA LEU A 195 13.78 -0.76 29.16
C LEU A 195 12.34 -1.06 29.59
N LYS A 196 11.71 -0.17 30.36
CA LYS A 196 10.33 -0.29 30.82
C LYS A 196 9.46 0.82 30.23
N GLY A 197 8.15 0.58 30.13
CA GLY A 197 7.20 1.55 29.59
C GLY A 197 7.38 1.77 28.09
N VAL A 198 7.87 0.74 27.39
CA VAL A 198 8.17 0.77 25.95
C VAL A 198 7.21 -0.12 25.17
N SER A 199 6.95 0.20 23.92
CA SER A 199 6.20 -0.66 23.01
C SER A 199 7.08 -1.79 22.46
N SER A 200 6.45 -2.80 21.86
CA SER A 200 7.14 -3.89 21.16
C SER A 200 8.00 -3.39 19.98
N LEU A 201 7.72 -2.19 19.44
CA LEU A 201 8.49 -1.57 18.36
C LEU A 201 9.85 -1.03 18.81
N SER A 202 10.09 -0.94 20.13
CA SER A 202 11.38 -0.47 20.68
C SER A 202 12.58 -1.34 20.32
N ILE A 203 12.37 -2.50 19.70
CA ILE A 203 13.44 -3.24 19.03
C ILE A 203 14.18 -2.42 17.97
N ILE A 204 13.56 -1.38 17.41
CA ILE A 204 14.19 -0.46 16.46
C ILE A 204 15.40 0.30 17.04
N PHE A 205 15.64 0.23 18.35
CA PHE A 205 16.88 0.76 18.91
C PHE A 205 18.12 -0.05 18.49
N LEU A 206 17.95 -1.31 18.08
CA LEU A 206 19.01 -2.13 17.49
C LEU A 206 19.29 -1.69 16.04
N PRO A 207 20.49 -1.98 15.50
CA PRO A 207 20.75 -1.83 14.07
C PRO A 207 19.79 -2.69 13.25
N LEU A 208 19.20 -2.13 12.19
CA LEU A 208 18.22 -2.83 11.35
C LEU A 208 18.82 -4.05 10.65
N GLU A 209 20.09 -3.97 10.28
CA GLU A 209 20.84 -5.05 9.61
C GLU A 209 21.36 -6.12 10.58
N LEU A 210 21.11 -5.97 11.89
CA LEU A 210 21.54 -6.96 12.88
C LEU A 210 20.85 -8.30 12.62
N GLU A 211 21.66 -9.34 12.42
CA GLU A 211 21.18 -10.71 12.24
C GLU A 211 20.56 -11.27 13.52
N MET A 212 19.53 -12.09 13.34
CA MET A 212 18.75 -12.63 14.44
C MET A 212 18.01 -13.91 14.08
N GLN A 213 17.66 -14.67 15.11
CA GLN A 213 16.74 -15.79 15.05
C GLN A 213 15.53 -15.52 15.93
N LEU A 214 14.34 -15.46 15.32
CA LEU A 214 13.10 -15.39 16.08
C LEU A 214 12.85 -16.73 16.78
N ASN A 215 12.67 -16.73 18.10
CA ASN A 215 12.42 -17.94 18.87
C ASN A 215 10.96 -18.07 19.34
N SER A 216 10.35 -16.98 19.78
CA SER A 216 8.92 -16.93 20.08
C SER A 216 8.32 -15.60 19.64
N PHE A 217 7.01 -15.61 19.36
CA PHE A 217 6.26 -14.42 18.97
C PHE A 217 4.79 -14.61 19.32
N GLU A 218 4.21 -13.65 20.03
CA GLU A 218 2.79 -13.64 20.39
C GLU A 218 2.17 -12.26 20.08
N SER A 219 1.26 -12.24 19.11
CA SER A 219 0.45 -11.08 18.78
C SER A 219 -0.96 -11.55 18.36
N PRO A 220 -2.03 -10.93 18.87
CA PRO A 220 -3.41 -11.38 18.65
C PRO A 220 -3.84 -11.28 17.17
N TYR A 221 -3.20 -10.42 16.39
CA TYR A 221 -3.54 -10.21 14.97
C TYR A 221 -2.54 -10.85 14.00
N CYS A 222 -1.57 -11.61 14.51
CA CYS A 222 -0.63 -12.31 13.65
C CYS A 222 -1.29 -13.54 13.02
N ARG A 223 -1.37 -13.55 11.68
CA ARG A 223 -1.89 -14.68 10.90
C ARG A 223 -0.82 -15.66 10.43
N PHE A 224 0.46 -15.38 10.70
CA PHE A 224 1.57 -16.21 10.27
C PHE A 224 1.89 -17.25 11.33
N GLU A 225 2.12 -18.49 10.90
CA GLU A 225 2.66 -19.52 11.77
C GLU A 225 4.08 -19.15 12.23
N LEU A 226 4.40 -19.43 13.50
CA LEU A 226 5.71 -19.11 14.06
C LEU A 226 6.85 -19.74 13.24
N ASN A 227 6.73 -21.00 12.83
CA ASN A 227 7.75 -21.69 12.02
C ASN A 227 7.96 -21.03 10.65
N TYR A 228 6.93 -20.43 10.06
CA TYR A 228 7.08 -19.62 8.86
C TYR A 228 7.90 -18.36 9.16
N LEU A 229 7.56 -17.63 10.23
CA LEU A 229 8.29 -16.43 10.65
C LEU A 229 9.76 -16.71 10.96
N LYS A 230 10.08 -17.78 11.71
CA LYS A 230 11.47 -18.19 12.03
C LYS A 230 12.33 -18.43 10.78
N ARG A 231 11.71 -18.97 9.72
CA ARG A 231 12.40 -19.24 8.46
C ARG A 231 12.64 -17.98 7.64
N LYS A 232 11.71 -17.02 7.68
CA LYS A 232 11.75 -15.82 6.84
C LYS A 232 12.49 -14.65 7.46
N ILE A 233 12.28 -14.39 8.75
CA ILE A 233 12.86 -13.24 9.44
C ILE A 233 14.25 -13.61 9.93
N LYS A 234 15.27 -12.95 9.37
CA LYS A 234 16.68 -13.16 9.69
C LYS A 234 17.38 -11.93 10.24
N GLN A 235 16.71 -10.77 10.21
CA GLN A 235 17.29 -9.49 10.61
C GLN A 235 16.24 -8.64 11.32
N VAL A 236 16.70 -7.69 12.13
CA VAL A 236 15.83 -6.76 12.88
C VAL A 236 14.88 -6.01 11.95
N LYS A 237 15.34 -5.59 10.77
CA LYS A 237 14.53 -4.88 9.76
C LYS A 237 13.25 -5.64 9.39
N GLY A 238 13.37 -6.92 9.05
CA GLY A 238 12.22 -7.75 8.71
C GLY A 238 11.29 -7.99 9.89
N PHE A 239 11.82 -7.98 11.11
CA PHE A 239 11.02 -8.08 12.33
C PHE A 239 10.27 -6.78 12.64
N VAL A 240 10.89 -5.61 12.45
CA VAL A 240 10.23 -4.30 12.57
C VAL A 240 9.07 -4.22 11.57
N TYR A 241 9.28 -4.65 10.32
CA TYR A 241 8.21 -4.75 9.33
C TYR A 241 7.04 -5.62 9.81
N LEU A 242 7.32 -6.81 10.36
CA LEU A 242 6.28 -7.68 10.94
C LEU A 242 5.48 -6.93 12.01
N LEU A 243 6.17 -6.29 12.97
CA LEU A 243 5.53 -5.57 14.07
C LEU A 243 4.63 -4.43 13.59
N GLN A 244 5.04 -3.70 12.56
CA GLN A 244 4.21 -2.66 11.93
C GLN A 244 2.97 -3.27 11.26
N CYS A 245 3.10 -4.43 10.61
CA CYS A 245 1.99 -5.09 9.91
C CYS A 245 0.96 -5.72 10.86
N VAL A 246 1.39 -6.32 11.97
CA VAL A 246 0.48 -7.01 12.91
C VAL A 246 0.01 -6.13 14.07
N GLY A 247 0.48 -4.89 14.14
CA GLY A 247 0.11 -3.93 15.17
C GLY A 247 0.95 -4.04 16.44
N PHE A 248 2.09 -3.36 16.47
CA PHE A 248 3.06 -3.34 17.57
C PHE A 248 2.48 -2.93 18.93
N ARG A 249 1.39 -2.15 18.98
CA ARG A 249 0.70 -1.78 20.23
C ARG A 249 0.00 -2.98 20.91
N THR A 250 -0.25 -4.05 20.16
CA THR A 250 -1.03 -5.21 20.60
C THR A 250 -0.19 -6.48 20.74
N THR A 251 1.05 -6.46 20.23
CA THR A 251 2.03 -7.53 20.44
C THR A 251 2.29 -7.71 21.93
N LYS A 252 2.10 -8.94 22.42
CA LYS A 252 2.24 -9.26 23.84
C LYS A 252 3.67 -9.61 24.21
N SER A 253 4.31 -10.47 23.41
CA SER A 253 5.65 -10.97 23.71
C SER A 253 6.41 -11.42 22.47
N TYR A 254 7.74 -11.39 22.55
CA TYR A 254 8.63 -12.07 21.61
C TYR A 254 9.99 -12.34 22.24
N LEU A 255 10.66 -13.38 21.74
CA LEU A 255 12.04 -13.70 22.08
C LEU A 255 12.86 -13.86 20.80
N ILE A 256 13.98 -13.15 20.75
CA ILE A 256 14.92 -13.14 19.64
C ILE A 256 16.29 -13.51 20.16
N ILE A 257 16.95 -14.44 19.48
CA ILE A 257 18.33 -14.84 19.76
C ILE A 257 19.23 -14.14 18.75
N ILE A 258 20.22 -13.40 19.24
CA ILE A 258 21.25 -12.76 18.41
C ILE A 258 22.44 -13.72 18.25
N SER A 259 22.88 -14.34 19.34
CA SER A 259 23.95 -15.35 19.33
C SER A 259 23.70 -16.41 20.39
N THR A 260 23.58 -17.67 19.95
CA THR A 260 23.42 -18.83 20.85
C THR A 260 24.66 -19.06 21.71
N ASP A 261 25.84 -18.94 21.10
CA ASP A 261 27.12 -19.28 21.75
C ASP A 261 27.48 -18.28 22.86
N LYS A 262 26.99 -17.06 22.73
CA LYS A 262 27.26 -15.94 23.63
C LYS A 262 26.11 -15.64 24.60
N ASP A 263 25.02 -16.41 24.52
CA ASP A 263 23.78 -16.19 25.27
C ASP A 263 23.26 -14.75 25.13
N GLU A 264 23.23 -14.26 23.89
CA GLU A 264 22.82 -12.90 23.53
C GLU A 264 21.40 -12.92 22.95
N TYR A 265 20.51 -12.15 23.55
CA TYR A 265 19.08 -12.17 23.19
C TYR A 265 18.39 -10.83 23.42
N VAL A 266 17.22 -10.72 22.80
CA VAL A 266 16.26 -9.63 22.99
C VAL A 266 14.93 -10.25 23.33
N ASN A 267 14.38 -9.89 24.49
CA ASN A 267 13.08 -10.37 24.95
C ASN A 267 12.16 -9.17 25.19
N TYR A 268 10.95 -9.25 24.69
CA TYR A 268 9.89 -8.30 25.00
C TYR A 268 8.73 -9.03 25.65
N CYS A 269 8.22 -8.48 26.75
CA CYS A 269 6.99 -8.95 27.39
C CYS A 269 6.40 -7.80 28.22
N ASP A 270 5.09 -7.57 28.10
CA ASP A 270 4.34 -6.62 28.94
C ASP A 270 4.97 -5.22 29.05
N ASN A 271 5.42 -4.66 27.92
CA ASN A 271 6.03 -3.33 27.83
C ASN A 271 7.42 -3.20 28.47
N ILE A 272 8.09 -4.34 28.63
CA ILE A 272 9.47 -4.43 29.08
C ILE A 272 10.29 -5.05 27.95
N LEU A 273 11.31 -4.32 27.49
CA LEU A 273 12.32 -4.81 26.55
C LEU A 273 13.62 -5.11 27.31
N THR A 274 14.02 -6.37 27.32
CA THR A 274 15.28 -6.84 27.90
C THR A 274 16.24 -7.21 26.78
N ILE A 275 17.44 -6.63 26.81
CA ILE A 275 18.50 -6.87 25.84
C ILE A 275 19.72 -7.37 26.61
N LYS A 276 20.13 -8.61 26.36
CA LYS A 276 21.39 -9.16 26.86
C LYS A 276 22.39 -9.22 25.73
N TYR A 277 23.50 -8.49 25.86
CA TYR A 277 24.53 -8.39 24.84
C TYR A 277 25.89 -8.15 25.49
N ASN A 278 26.93 -8.86 25.06
CA ASN A 278 28.21 -8.82 25.78
C ASN A 278 29.01 -7.53 25.53
N ASP A 279 28.78 -6.87 24.40
CA ASP A 279 29.41 -5.57 24.12
C ASP A 279 28.69 -4.43 24.85
N LYS A 280 29.35 -3.88 25.87
CA LYS A 280 28.85 -2.72 26.62
C LYS A 280 28.77 -1.45 25.77
N SER A 281 29.66 -1.28 24.79
CA SER A 281 29.62 -0.13 23.88
C SER A 281 28.32 -0.13 23.08
N PHE A 282 27.94 -1.29 22.55
CA PHE A 282 26.67 -1.50 21.86
C PHE A 282 25.46 -1.15 22.74
N LEU A 283 25.42 -1.64 23.98
CA LEU A 283 24.34 -1.30 24.92
C LEU A 283 24.27 0.22 25.23
N ASN A 284 25.42 0.88 25.34
CA ASN A 284 25.48 2.34 25.56
C ASN A 284 24.98 3.15 24.36
N GLN A 285 25.18 2.66 23.13
CA GLN A 285 24.61 3.27 21.92
C GLN A 285 23.07 3.20 21.95
N ILE A 286 22.51 2.04 22.33
CA ILE A 286 21.06 1.86 22.49
C ILE A 286 20.50 2.83 23.53
N ILE A 287 21.15 2.95 24.70
CA ILE A 287 20.75 3.90 25.75
C ILE A 287 20.78 5.34 25.22
N SER A 288 21.79 5.69 24.42
CA SER A 288 21.91 7.05 23.85
C SER A 288 20.77 7.35 22.88
N LYS A 289 20.41 6.38 22.01
CA LYS A 289 19.26 6.48 21.10
C LYS A 289 17.94 6.61 21.88
N TYR A 290 17.74 5.77 22.89
CA TYR A 290 16.58 5.85 23.80
C TYR A 290 16.45 7.22 24.46
N LYS A 291 17.54 7.76 25.04
CA LYS A 291 17.55 9.08 25.70
C LYS A 291 17.23 10.21 24.73
N SER A 292 17.75 10.16 23.51
CA SER A 292 17.49 11.16 22.48
C SER A 292 15.99 11.23 22.13
N LEU A 293 15.39 10.07 21.85
CA LEU A 293 13.98 9.98 21.45
C LEU A 293 13.01 10.26 22.62
N LYS A 294 13.39 9.90 23.84
CA LYS A 294 12.59 10.24 25.03
C LYS A 294 12.55 11.75 25.30
N LYS A 295 13.64 12.49 25.04
CA LYS A 295 13.67 13.94 25.24
C LYS A 295 12.72 14.68 24.30
N SER A 296 12.55 14.19 23.07
CA SER A 296 11.63 14.76 22.09
C SER A 296 10.19 14.28 22.23
N PHE A 297 9.88 13.46 23.24
CA PHE A 297 8.53 13.02 23.59
C PHE A 297 7.91 13.81 24.76
N LYS A 298 8.73 14.54 25.53
CA LYS A 298 8.25 15.43 26.60
C LYS A 298 7.99 16.83 26.07
#